data_AF-A0A661QZS4-F1
#
_entry.id   AF-A0A661QZS4-F1
#
_cell.length_a   1.000
_cell.length_b   1.000
_cell.length_c   1.000
_cell.angle_alpha   90.00
_cell.angle_beta   90.00
_cell.angle_gamma   90.00
#
_symmetry.space_group_name_H-M   'P 1'
#
loop_
_entity.id
_entity.type
_entity.pdbx_description
1 polymer ?
#
loop_
_entity_poly.entity_id
_entity_poly.type
_entity_poly.pdbx_seq_one_letter_code
_entity_poly.pdbx_strand_id
1 'polypeptide(L)' 'WFTGSGNGGGYREGEKKGEIFARVFSAVSQVGVSVELVSAGASEVAYFFLVKREYLRQVVAAIHREFFP' A
#
# COMPACT_ATOMS: atom_id res chain seq x y z
N TRP A 1 -28.89 -5.65 -6.01
CA TRP A 1 -30.11 -5.48 -5.20
C TRP A 1 -29.86 -5.72 -3.72
N PHE A 2 -28.92 -4.98 -3.13
CA PHE A 2 -28.84 -4.81 -1.67
C PHE A 2 -28.86 -3.31 -1.40
N THR A 3 -29.83 -2.89 -0.60
CA THR A 3 -30.09 -1.50 -0.24
C THR A 3 -29.07 -1.06 0.80
N GLY A 4 -28.33 0.00 0.50
CA GLY A 4 -27.40 0.64 1.41
C GLY A 4 -27.67 2.13 1.43
N SER A 5 -28.57 2.54 2.31
CA SER A 5 -28.55 3.90 2.85
C SER A 5 -27.19 4.08 3.52
N GLY A 6 -26.31 4.90 2.94
CA GLY A 6 -24.95 5.06 3.41
C GLY A 6 -24.36 6.37 2.90
N ASN A 7 -24.16 7.29 3.83
CA ASN A 7 -23.52 8.59 3.65
C ASN A 7 -22.38 8.58 2.62
N GLY A 8 -22.40 9.54 1.68
CA GLY A 8 -21.44 9.72 0.58
C GLY A 8 -20.01 10.11 0.98
N GLY A 9 -19.48 9.60 2.10
CA GLY A 9 -18.12 9.85 2.57
C GLY A 9 -17.08 8.80 2.15
N GLY A 10 -17.49 7.58 1.81
CA GLY A 10 -16.55 6.46 1.64
C GLY A 10 -15.74 6.46 0.34
N TYR A 11 -16.18 7.16 -0.71
CA TYR A 11 -15.56 7.07 -2.04
C TYR A 11 -14.20 7.79 -2.14
N ARG A 12 -13.99 8.86 -1.37
CA ARG A 12 -12.75 9.67 -1.43
C ARG A 12 -11.59 9.07 -0.63
N GLU A 13 -11.90 8.25 0.38
CA GLU A 13 -10.94 7.58 1.25
C GLU A 13 -10.23 6.43 0.51
N GLY A 14 -10.99 5.68 -0.29
CA GLY A 14 -10.47 4.55 -1.09
C GLY A 14 -9.47 4.98 -2.18
N GLU A 15 -9.67 6.16 -2.78
CA GLU A 15 -8.79 6.71 -3.82
C GLU A 15 -7.40 7.05 -3.26
N LYS A 16 -7.32 7.74 -2.12
CA LYS A 16 -6.03 8.05 -1.45
C LYS A 16 -5.28 6.79 -1.03
N LYS A 17 -6.02 5.80 -0.53
CA LYS A 17 -5.50 4.49 -0.13
C LYS A 17 -4.87 3.73 -1.31
N GLY A 18 -5.53 3.76 -2.48
CA GLY A 18 -5.00 3.19 -3.71
C GLY A 18 -3.73 3.90 -4.20
N GLU A 19 -3.65 5.22 -4.07
CA GLU A 19 -2.49 6.02 -4.48
C GLU A 19 -1.23 5.69 -3.65
N ILE A 20 -1.37 5.61 -2.31
CA ILE A 20 -0.25 5.23 -1.42
C ILE A 20 0.24 3.83 -1.77
N PHE A 21 -0.69 2.89 -1.99
CA PHE A 21 -0.35 1.53 -2.37
C PHE A 21 0.39 1.48 -3.72
N ALA A 22 -0.08 2.21 -4.73
CA ALA A 22 0.55 2.26 -6.05
C ALA A 22 1.99 2.80 -5.98
N ARG A 23 2.23 3.84 -5.17
CA ARG A 23 3.57 4.40 -4.95
C ARG A 23 4.51 3.42 -4.27
N VAL A 24 4.06 2.77 -3.18
CA VAL A 24 4.83 1.72 -2.50
C VAL A 24 5.12 0.57 -3.46
N PHE A 25 4.12 0.07 -4.19
CA PHE A 25 4.27 -1.04 -5.13
C PHE A 25 5.26 -0.69 -6.25
N SER A 26 5.20 0.53 -6.78
CA SER A 26 6.14 1.02 -7.80
C SER A 26 7.58 1.06 -7.27
N ALA A 27 7.78 1.64 -6.08
CA ALA A 27 9.11 1.71 -5.44
C ALA A 27 9.70 0.32 -5.17
N VAL A 28 8.90 -0.64 -4.71
CA VAL A 28 9.34 -2.03 -4.48
C VAL A 28 9.63 -2.76 -5.80
N SER A 29 8.79 -2.54 -6.82
CA SER A 29 8.97 -3.15 -8.14
C SER A 29 10.25 -2.68 -8.85
N GLN A 30 10.65 -1.42 -8.66
CA GLN A 30 11.93 -0.90 -9.18
C GLN A 30 13.16 -1.60 -8.57
N VAL A 31 13.01 -2.20 -7.39
CA VAL A 31 14.06 -2.98 -6.73
C VAL A 31 14.07 -4.44 -7.21
N GLY A 32 13.12 -4.84 -8.06
CA GLY A 32 13.01 -6.20 -8.59
C GLY A 32 12.42 -7.21 -7.61
N VAL A 33 11.70 -6.75 -6.59
CA VAL A 33 11.11 -7.60 -5.55
C VAL A 33 9.60 -7.74 -5.79
N SER A 34 9.13 -8.97 -5.94
CA SER A 34 7.69 -9.25 -6.00
C SER A 34 7.06 -9.09 -4.61
N VAL A 35 5.97 -8.34 -4.52
CA VAL A 35 5.16 -8.23 -3.31
C VAL A 35 4.23 -9.44 -3.23
N GLU A 36 4.45 -10.33 -2.26
CA GLU A 36 3.71 -11.60 -2.20
C GLU A 36 2.30 -11.50 -1.60
N LEU A 37 2.06 -10.50 -0.76
CA LEU A 37 0.76 -10.30 -0.11
C LEU A 37 0.59 -8.84 0.26
N VAL A 38 -0.63 -8.33 0.10
CA VAL A 38 -1.04 -7.00 0.56
C VAL A 38 -2.32 -7.18 1.35
N SER A 39 -2.26 -6.93 2.65
CA SER A 39 -3.45 -6.91 3.49
C SER A 39 -3.71 -5.49 3.95
N ALA A 40 -4.87 -4.96 3.58
CA ALA A 40 -5.50 -3.84 4.25
C ALA A 40 -6.37 -4.42 5.36
N GLY A 41 -5.87 -4.43 6.59
CA GLY A 41 -6.68 -4.83 7.74
C GLY A 41 -7.83 -3.85 7.98
N ALA A 42 -8.64 -4.09 9.02
CA ALA A 42 -9.66 -3.14 9.49
C ALA A 42 -9.10 -1.79 10.00
N SER A 43 -7.78 -1.61 9.93
CA SER A 43 -7.09 -0.37 10.27
C SER A 43 -7.07 0.54 9.05
N GLU A 44 -7.53 1.79 9.22
CA GLU A 44 -7.58 2.76 8.12
C GLU A 44 -6.21 3.26 7.67
N VAL A 45 -5.15 2.94 8.41
CA VAL A 45 -3.84 3.62 8.31
C VAL A 45 -2.66 2.70 8.02
N ALA A 46 -2.83 1.38 8.12
CA ALA A 46 -1.71 0.43 8.02
C ALA A 46 -1.90 -0.58 6.90
N TYR A 47 -0.87 -0.70 6.05
CA TYR A 47 -0.74 -1.75 5.04
C TYR A 47 0.40 -2.69 5.42
N PHE A 48 0.16 -3.98 5.28
CA PHE A 48 1.17 -5.01 5.49
C PHE A 48 1.52 -5.67 4.17
N PHE A 49 2.83 -5.80 3.91
CA PHE A 49 3.34 -6.51 2.75
C PHE A 49 4.52 -7.40 3.12
N LEU A 50 4.68 -8.50 2.37
CA LEU A 50 5.72 -9.51 2.60
C LEU A 50 6.81 -9.42 1.52
N VAL A 51 8.06 -9.47 1.96
CA VAL A 51 9.26 -9.51 1.10
C VAL A 51 10.26 -10.52 1.65
N LYS A 52 11.08 -11.09 0.78
CA LYS A 52 12.20 -11.95 1.23
C LYS A 52 13.15 -11.14 2.11
N ARG A 53 13.61 -11.76 3.20
CA ARG A 53 14.45 -11.12 4.22
C ARG A 53 15.74 -10.51 3.65
N GLU A 54 16.28 -11.12 2.58
CA GLU A 54 17.48 -10.64 1.88
C GLU A 54 17.29 -9.24 1.26
N TYR A 55 16.08 -8.88 0.83
CA TYR A 55 15.79 -7.57 0.23
C TYR A 55 15.24 -6.54 1.23
N LEU A 56 15.03 -6.91 2.49
CA LEU A 56 14.35 -6.06 3.47
C LEU A 56 14.97 -4.67 3.60
N ARG A 57 16.30 -4.58 3.73
CA ARG A 57 16.99 -3.28 3.83
C ARG A 57 16.85 -2.44 2.56
N GLN A 58 16.93 -3.09 1.40
CA GLN A 58 16.87 -2.42 0.11
C GLN A 58 15.46 -1.86 -0.16
N VAL A 59 14.44 -2.67 0.15
CA VAL A 59 13.03 -2.29 0.05
C VAL A 59 12.67 -1.14 0.99
N VAL A 60 13.09 -1.22 2.26
CA VAL A 60 12.84 -0.13 3.23
C VAL A 60 13.52 1.16 2.78
N ALA A 61 14.75 1.11 2.29
CA ALA A 61 15.46 2.28 1.79
C ALA A 61 14.81 2.87 0.53
N ALA A 62 14.33 2.04 -0.39
CA ALA A 62 13.62 2.49 -1.59
C ALA A 62 12.31 3.20 -1.24
N ILE A 63 11.52 2.64 -0.32
CA ILE A 63 10.28 3.27 0.16
C ILE A 63 10.60 4.58 0.88
N HIS A 64 11.63 4.61 1.73
CA HIS A 64 12.04 5.85 2.40
C HIS A 64 12.38 6.96 1.40
N ARG A 65 13.13 6.64 0.33
CA ARG A 65 13.47 7.61 -0.72
C ARG A 65 12.26 8.09 -1.51
N GLU A 66 11.27 7.23 -1.73
CA GLU A 66 10.05 7.58 -2.47
C GLU A 66 9.16 8.55 -1.67
N PHE A 67 9.07 8.38 -0.35
CA PHE A 67 8.15 9.18 0.48
C PHE A 67 8.82 10.35 1.22
N PHE A 68 10.14 10.27 1.48
CA PHE A 68 10.88 11.24 2.29
C PHE A 68 12.20 11.62 1.58
N PRO A 69 12.19 12.63 0.70
CA PRO A 69 13.38 13.17 0.06
C PRO A 69 14.29 13.95 1.02
#